data_AF-V4B670-F1
#
_entry.id   AF-V4B670-F1
#
_cell.length_a   1.000
_cell.length_b   1.000
_cell.length_c   1.000
_cell.angle_alpha   90.00
_cell.angle_beta   90.00
_cell.angle_gamma   90.00
#
_symmetry.space_group_name_H-M   'P 1'
#
loop_
_entity.id
_entity.type
_entity.pdbx_description
1 polymer ?
#
loop_
_entity_poly.entity_id
_entity_poly.type
_entity_poly.pdbx_seq_one_letter_code
_entity_poly.pdbx_strand_id
1 'polypeptide(L)'
;MWHEARKQERKIRGLMVDYKKRAERRREFYEKIKLDPAQFVHIYGRPYKIHLDPATAMAAEGPQSMMPWQGHTDNMIDRFDVRAHLDIIPESDGKLINPFNRSEDEEERQCNYERYRSIVENEAAGLSEEQSLHQIHIDEQFGCLNQSHEEENTKKKSENKAAIAFTYDDST
;
A
#
# COMPACT_ATOMS: atom_id res chain seq x y z
N MET A 1 -53.14 -23.62 -18.71
CA MET A 1 -51.88 -24.32 -18.31
C MET A 1 -50.63 -23.79 -19.01
N TRP A 2 -50.37 -23.98 -20.31
CA TRP A 2 -49.09 -23.56 -20.92
C TRP A 2 -48.87 -22.04 -20.97
N HIS A 3 -49.90 -21.25 -21.31
CA HIS A 3 -49.80 -19.79 -21.34
C HIS A 3 -49.53 -19.17 -19.95
N GLU A 4 -50.06 -19.77 -18.88
CA GLU A 4 -49.82 -19.33 -17.50
C GLU A 4 -48.40 -19.65 -17.05
N ALA A 5 -47.90 -20.84 -17.38
CA ALA A 5 -46.50 -21.20 -17.14
C ALA A 5 -45.53 -20.22 -17.84
N ARG A 6 -45.80 -19.87 -19.10
CA ARG A 6 -45.00 -18.91 -19.87
C ARG A 6 -45.06 -17.48 -19.30
N LYS A 7 -46.20 -17.09 -18.71
CA LYS A 7 -46.36 -15.81 -18.00
C LYS A 7 -45.56 -15.78 -16.69
N GLN A 8 -45.55 -16.87 -15.93
CA GLN A 8 -44.73 -16.99 -14.72
C GLN A 8 -43.24 -16.98 -15.05
N GLU A 9 -42.83 -17.71 -16.09
CA GLU A 9 -41.45 -17.74 -16.55
C GLU A 9 -40.93 -16.34 -16.93
N ARG A 10 -41.74 -15.54 -17.64
CA ARG A 10 -41.38 -14.16 -17.99
C ARG A 10 -41.21 -13.28 -16.76
N LYS A 11 -42.04 -13.46 -15.73
CA LYS A 11 -41.97 -12.73 -14.47
C LYS A 11 -40.70 -13.09 -13.68
N ILE A 12 -40.37 -14.38 -13.60
CA ILE A 12 -39.15 -14.87 -12.93
C ILE A 12 -37.89 -14.37 -13.64
N ARG A 13 -37.86 -14.41 -14.97
CA ARG A 13 -36.75 -13.87 -15.77
C ARG A 13 -36.54 -12.37 -15.53
N GLY A 14 -37.63 -11.59 -15.47
CA GLY A 14 -37.58 -10.16 -15.14
C GLY A 14 -36.99 -9.90 -13.75
N LEU A 15 -37.49 -10.61 -12.74
CA LEU A 15 -36.96 -10.55 -11.37
C LEU A 15 -35.46 -10.87 -11.31
N MET A 16 -35.02 -11.91 -12.02
CA MET A 16 -33.62 -12.32 -12.06
C MET A 16 -32.70 -11.24 -12.65
N VAL A 17 -33.11 -10.62 -13.76
CA VAL A 17 -32.36 -9.52 -14.39
C VAL A 17 -32.29 -8.32 -13.46
N ASP A 18 -33.39 -7.96 -12.80
CA ASP A 18 -33.44 -6.84 -11.86
C ASP A 18 -32.57 -7.09 -10.63
N TYR A 19 -32.55 -8.31 -10.10
CA TYR A 19 -31.65 -8.68 -9.00
C TYR A 19 -30.19 -8.58 -9.40
N LYS A 20 -29.84 -9.07 -10.60
CA LYS A 20 -28.47 -8.95 -11.12
C LYS A 20 -28.05 -7.49 -11.26
N LYS A 21 -28.87 -6.66 -11.92
CA LYS A 21 -28.59 -5.22 -12.07
C LYS A 21 -28.51 -4.48 -10.74
N ARG A 22 -29.33 -4.85 -9.76
CA ARG A 22 -29.28 -4.27 -8.40
C ARG A 22 -28.02 -4.70 -7.66
N ALA A 23 -27.60 -5.95 -7.80
CA ALA A 23 -26.35 -6.46 -7.23
C ALA A 23 -25.13 -5.78 -7.86
N GLU A 24 -25.12 -5.60 -9.18
CA GLU A 24 -24.06 -4.88 -9.90
C GLU A 24 -23.97 -3.42 -9.45
N ARG A 25 -25.08 -2.69 -9.39
CA ARG A 25 -25.07 -1.31 -8.86
C ARG A 25 -24.59 -1.22 -7.41
N ARG A 26 -24.95 -2.18 -6.55
CA ARG A 26 -24.43 -2.24 -5.18
C ARG A 26 -22.94 -2.50 -5.15
N ARG A 27 -22.46 -3.46 -5.94
CA ARG A 27 -21.04 -3.77 -6.07
C ARG A 27 -20.27 -2.55 -6.56
N GLU A 28 -20.72 -1.89 -7.62
CA GLU A 28 -20.11 -0.66 -8.15
C GLU A 28 -20.09 0.47 -7.12
N PHE A 29 -21.18 0.65 -6.37
CA PHE A 29 -21.22 1.62 -5.28
C PHE A 29 -20.17 1.31 -4.21
N TYR A 30 -20.12 0.06 -3.73
CA TYR A 30 -19.16 -0.36 -2.71
C TYR A 30 -17.72 -0.27 -3.20
N GLU A 31 -17.41 -0.71 -4.41
CA GLU A 31 -16.06 -0.62 -4.97
C GLU A 31 -15.60 0.84 -5.17
N LYS A 32 -16.50 1.78 -5.44
CA LYS A 32 -16.17 3.22 -5.49
C LYS A 32 -15.82 3.83 -4.12
N ILE A 33 -16.43 3.34 -3.05
CA ILE A 33 -16.22 3.86 -1.68
C ILE A 33 -15.26 3.01 -0.85
N LYS A 34 -14.90 1.82 -1.35
CA LYS A 34 -13.98 0.91 -0.69
C LYS A 34 -12.56 1.39 -0.91
N LEU A 35 -12.14 2.26 0.00
CA LEU A 35 -10.75 2.66 0.15
C LEU A 35 -9.92 1.48 0.65
N ASP A 36 -8.60 1.54 0.43
CA ASP A 36 -7.68 0.50 0.90
C ASP A 36 -7.75 0.44 2.44
N PRO A 37 -8.07 -0.73 3.05
CA PRO A 37 -8.11 -0.87 4.50
C PRO A 37 -6.80 -0.45 5.19
N ALA A 38 -5.66 -0.54 4.49
CA ALA A 38 -4.37 -0.11 4.99
C ALA A 38 -4.22 1.42 5.07
N GLN A 39 -4.97 2.20 4.29
CA GLN A 39 -4.93 3.67 4.34
C GLN A 39 -5.36 4.24 5.70
N PHE A 40 -6.16 3.48 6.47
CA PHE A 40 -6.60 3.89 7.80
C PHE A 40 -5.89 3.16 8.95
N VAL A 41 -4.90 2.30 8.65
CA VAL A 41 -4.12 1.64 9.70
C VAL A 41 -3.14 2.67 10.27
N HIS A 42 -3.53 3.26 11.40
CA HIS A 42 -2.69 4.19 12.13
C HIS A 42 -1.98 3.44 13.26
N ILE A 43 -0.65 3.52 13.27
CA ILE A 43 0.18 2.96 14.35
C ILE A 43 0.43 4.09 15.35
N TYR A 44 -0.18 4.00 16.52
CA TYR A 44 0.09 4.93 17.63
C TYR A 44 0.97 4.26 18.68
N GLY A 45 2.12 4.87 18.96
CA GLY A 45 2.96 4.49 20.10
C GLY A 45 2.47 5.13 21.38
N ARG A 46 2.23 4.34 22.43
CA ARG A 46 2.06 4.84 23.81
C ARG A 46 3.13 4.22 24.69
N PRO A 47 3.76 4.99 25.60
CA PRO A 47 4.63 4.40 26.59
C PRO A 47 3.79 3.46 27.45
N TYR A 48 4.16 2.18 27.46
CA TYR A 48 3.51 1.16 28.27
C TYR A 48 4.57 0.49 29.15
N LYS A 49 4.23 0.25 30.41
CA LYS A 49 5.10 -0.47 31.33
C LYS A 49 5.06 -1.96 30.97
N ILE A 50 6.16 -2.49 30.47
CA ILE A 50 6.27 -3.91 30.17
C ILE A 50 6.29 -4.68 31.50
N HIS A 51 5.27 -5.49 31.73
CA HIS A 51 5.21 -6.42 32.85
C HIS A 51 5.71 -7.78 32.37
N LEU A 52 7.03 -7.99 32.45
CA LEU A 52 7.62 -9.29 32.24
C LEU A 52 7.45 -10.13 33.51
N ASP A 53 6.92 -11.33 33.36
CA ASP A 53 6.97 -12.32 34.43
C ASP A 53 8.45 -12.67 34.72
N PRO A 54 8.93 -12.53 35.96
CA PRO A 54 10.33 -12.79 36.30
C PRO A 54 10.80 -14.19 35.91
N ALA A 55 9.93 -15.20 36.02
CA ALA A 55 10.28 -16.57 35.65
C ALA A 55 10.46 -16.69 34.12
N THR A 56 9.58 -16.06 33.35
CA THR A 56 9.69 -15.99 31.89
C THR A 56 10.93 -15.22 31.45
N ALA A 57 11.24 -14.08 32.08
CA ALA A 57 12.45 -13.30 31.78
C ALA A 57 13.73 -14.10 32.05
N MET A 58 13.81 -14.75 33.22
CA MET A 58 14.95 -15.61 33.57
C MET A 58 15.09 -16.81 32.64
N ALA A 59 13.97 -17.40 32.18
CA ALA A 59 14.00 -18.50 31.23
C ALA A 59 14.54 -18.05 29.86
N ALA A 60 14.12 -16.87 29.40
CA ALA A 60 14.58 -16.29 28.13
C ALA A 60 16.07 -15.90 28.16
N GLU A 61 16.57 -15.41 29.29
CA GLU A 61 17.99 -15.05 29.47
C GLU A 61 18.89 -16.24 29.87
N GLY A 62 18.28 -17.42 30.07
CA GLY A 62 18.99 -18.61 30.52
C GLY A 62 19.95 -19.19 29.47
N PRO A 63 20.92 -20.01 29.88
CA PRO A 63 21.93 -20.61 28.98
C PRO A 63 21.35 -21.60 27.95
N GLN A 64 20.07 -21.96 28.09
CA GLN A 64 19.30 -22.77 27.15
C GLN A 64 18.81 -21.95 25.95
N SER A 65 18.56 -20.66 26.14
CA SER A 65 18.08 -19.74 25.11
C SER A 65 19.20 -18.82 24.60
N MET A 66 20.12 -18.42 25.48
CA MET A 66 21.20 -17.49 25.16
C MET A 66 22.57 -18.14 25.28
N MET A 67 23.53 -17.66 24.49
CA MET A 67 24.94 -18.04 24.58
C MET A 67 25.86 -16.84 24.30
N PRO A 68 27.10 -16.83 24.84
CA PRO A 68 28.03 -15.74 24.58
C PRO A 68 28.43 -15.70 23.11
N TRP A 69 28.56 -14.50 22.58
CA TRP A 69 29.12 -14.26 21.26
C TRP A 69 30.59 -14.69 21.21
N GLN A 70 31.02 -15.14 20.02
CA GLN A 70 32.40 -15.58 19.84
C GLN A 70 33.38 -14.41 20.07
N GLY A 71 34.32 -14.60 20.99
CA GLY A 71 35.29 -13.58 21.37
C GLY A 71 34.75 -12.46 22.27
N HIS A 72 33.43 -12.37 22.47
CA HIS A 72 32.79 -11.32 23.28
C HIS A 72 31.78 -11.93 24.27
N THR A 73 32.26 -12.28 25.46
CA THR A 73 31.45 -12.92 26.51
C THR A 73 30.40 -12.01 27.14
N ASP A 74 30.54 -10.71 26.95
CA ASP A 74 29.62 -9.66 27.40
C ASP A 74 28.41 -9.49 26.47
N ASN A 75 28.50 -9.99 25.24
CA ASN A 75 27.42 -9.93 24.26
C ASN A 75 26.75 -11.30 24.13
N MET A 76 25.48 -11.39 24.52
CA MET A 76 24.71 -12.64 24.46
C MET A 76 23.88 -12.67 23.17
N ILE A 77 23.94 -13.79 22.46
CA ILE A 77 23.11 -14.06 21.28
C ILE A 77 22.20 -15.26 21.51
N ASP A 78 21.11 -15.34 20.76
CA ASP A 78 20.24 -16.51 20.76
C ASP A 78 21.07 -17.75 20.37
N ARG A 79 20.94 -18.82 21.15
CA ARG A 79 21.63 -20.09 20.90
C ARG A 79 21.24 -20.70 19.55
N PHE A 80 20.06 -20.38 19.03
CA PHE A 80 19.57 -20.81 17.72
C PHE A 80 19.87 -19.80 16.60
N ASP A 81 20.54 -18.69 16.91
CA ASP A 81 21.05 -17.79 15.89
C ASP A 81 22.11 -18.51 15.04
N VAL A 82 21.93 -18.52 13.72
CA VAL A 82 22.82 -19.22 12.78
C VAL A 82 24.28 -18.79 12.93
N ARG A 83 24.52 -17.53 13.36
CA ARG A 83 25.86 -16.99 13.58
C ARG A 83 26.61 -17.72 14.70
N ALA A 84 25.92 -18.34 15.65
CA ALA A 84 26.54 -19.16 16.69
C ALA A 84 27.30 -20.38 16.14
N HIS A 85 26.94 -20.83 14.94
CA HIS A 85 27.53 -22.00 14.28
C HIS A 85 28.65 -21.67 13.28
N LEU A 86 29.00 -20.39 13.10
CA LEU A 86 30.10 -19.98 12.23
C LEU A 86 31.42 -20.08 13.02
N ASP A 87 32.43 -20.78 12.52
CA ASP A 87 33.73 -20.86 13.23
C ASP A 87 34.47 -19.51 13.24
N ILE A 88 34.23 -18.69 12.22
CA ILE A 88 34.83 -17.36 12.02
C ILE A 88 33.76 -16.45 11.43
N ILE A 89 33.61 -15.28 12.04
CA ILE A 89 32.76 -14.21 11.50
C ILE A 89 33.71 -13.17 10.91
N PRO A 90 33.71 -12.96 9.59
CA PRO A 90 34.57 -11.96 8.97
C PRO A 90 34.28 -10.58 9.58
N GLU A 91 35.33 -9.86 9.96
CA GLU A 91 35.19 -8.45 10.30
C GLU A 91 34.68 -7.71 9.06
N SER A 92 33.63 -6.91 9.23
CA SER A 92 33.22 -5.99 8.18
C SER A 92 34.34 -4.96 8.02
N ASP A 93 34.99 -4.94 6.86
CA ASP A 93 36.10 -4.05 6.56
C ASP A 93 35.66 -2.58 6.36
N GLY A 94 34.40 -2.27 6.68
CA GLY A 94 33.76 -0.98 6.47
C GLY A 94 33.69 -0.57 4.99
N LYS A 95 34.18 -1.43 4.09
CA LYS A 95 34.04 -1.25 2.65
C LYS A 95 32.72 -1.92 2.29
N LEU A 96 31.93 -1.22 1.50
CA LEU A 96 30.77 -1.85 0.88
C LEU A 96 31.29 -3.11 0.18
N ILE A 97 30.68 -4.26 0.50
CA ILE A 97 31.13 -5.60 0.09
C ILE A 97 31.21 -5.74 -1.44
N ASN A 98 30.70 -4.76 -2.20
CA ASN A 98 31.19 -4.44 -3.52
C ASN A 98 31.26 -2.90 -3.68
N PRO A 99 32.34 -2.32 -4.21
CA PRO A 99 32.18 -1.05 -4.91
C PRO A 99 31.19 -1.33 -6.03
N PHE A 100 30.04 -0.64 -5.98
CA PHE A 100 29.04 -0.74 -7.03
C PHE A 100 29.74 -0.61 -8.38
N ASN A 101 29.42 -1.53 -9.30
CA ASN A 101 29.84 -1.32 -10.68
C ASN A 101 29.16 -0.05 -11.21
N ARG A 102 29.66 0.53 -12.31
CA ARG A 102 29.11 1.78 -12.87
C ARG A 102 27.58 1.75 -13.07
N SER A 103 27.02 0.59 -13.40
CA SER A 103 25.56 0.42 -13.57
C SER A 103 24.83 0.51 -12.23
N GLU A 104 25.36 -0.15 -11.20
CA GLU A 104 24.80 -0.12 -9.85
C GLU A 104 24.90 1.28 -9.23
N ASP A 105 25.99 2.02 -9.48
CA ASP A 105 26.13 3.43 -9.08
C ASP A 105 25.08 4.34 -9.74
N GLU A 106 24.76 4.09 -11.01
CA GLU A 106 23.73 4.83 -11.76
C GLU A 106 22.32 4.49 -11.23
N GLU A 107 22.06 3.21 -10.95
CA GLU A 107 20.81 2.75 -10.33
C GLU A 107 20.63 3.33 -8.91
N GLU A 108 21.68 3.34 -8.09
CA GLU A 108 21.64 3.93 -6.75
C GLU A 108 21.37 5.44 -6.83
N ARG A 109 21.96 6.12 -7.81
CA ARG A 109 21.71 7.55 -8.04
C ARG A 109 20.25 7.80 -8.42
N GLN A 110 19.67 6.98 -9.28
CA GLN A 110 18.25 7.08 -9.63
C GLN A 110 17.36 6.79 -8.41
N CYS A 111 17.69 5.76 -7.63
CA CYS A 111 16.99 5.44 -6.38
C CYS A 111 17.06 6.60 -5.38
N ASN A 112 18.22 7.24 -5.25
CA ASN A 112 18.39 8.40 -4.38
C ASN A 112 17.57 9.60 -4.87
N TYR A 113 17.51 9.85 -6.19
CA TYR A 113 16.64 10.89 -6.73
C TYR A 113 15.18 10.63 -6.38
N GLU A 114 14.65 9.43 -6.63
CA GLU A 114 13.25 9.12 -6.29
C GLU A 114 13.00 9.19 -4.76
N ARG A 115 13.98 8.81 -3.94
CA ARG A 115 13.92 8.93 -2.47
C ARG A 115 13.74 10.37 -2.01
N TYR A 116 14.40 11.32 -2.67
CA TYR A 116 14.39 12.74 -2.27
C TYR A 116 13.52 13.62 -3.17
N ARG A 117 12.87 13.04 -4.17
CA ARG A 117 12.12 13.76 -5.21
C ARG A 117 11.13 14.75 -4.62
N SER A 118 10.28 14.33 -3.69
CA SER A 118 9.27 15.19 -3.09
C SER A 118 9.89 16.37 -2.33
N ILE A 119 11.05 16.17 -1.70
CA ILE A 119 11.78 17.25 -1.01
C ILE A 119 12.29 18.27 -2.02
N VAL A 120 12.88 17.81 -3.13
CA VAL A 120 13.37 18.67 -4.22
C VAL A 120 12.23 19.45 -4.87
N GLU A 121 11.10 18.79 -5.14
CA GLU A 121 9.90 19.42 -5.70
C GLU A 121 9.32 20.48 -4.73
N ASN A 122 9.27 20.18 -3.43
CA ASN A 122 8.82 21.12 -2.41
C ASN A 122 9.73 22.34 -2.30
N GLU A 123 11.05 22.13 -2.29
CA GLU A 123 12.03 23.21 -2.26
C GLU A 123 11.91 24.11 -3.50
N ALA A 124 11.78 23.52 -4.68
CA ALA A 124 11.59 24.26 -5.93
C ALA A 124 10.26 25.05 -5.94
N ALA A 125 9.22 24.54 -5.28
CA ALA A 125 7.94 25.23 -5.10
C ALA A 125 7.95 26.27 -3.97
N GLY A 126 9.04 26.39 -3.20
CA GLY A 126 9.13 27.29 -2.04
C GLY A 126 8.22 26.88 -0.88
N LEU A 127 7.86 25.59 -0.80
CA LEU A 127 7.06 25.04 0.30
C LEU A 127 7.97 24.79 1.50
N SER A 128 7.58 25.32 2.66
CA SER A 128 8.23 24.99 3.91
C SER A 128 7.91 23.56 4.35
N GLU A 129 8.81 22.96 5.11
CA GLU A 129 8.60 21.63 5.69
C GLU A 129 7.31 21.55 6.51
N GLU A 130 7.02 22.58 7.32
CA GLU A 130 5.80 22.66 8.13
C GLU A 130 4.53 22.60 7.27
N GLN A 131 4.51 23.31 6.14
CA GLN A 131 3.38 23.27 5.21
C GLN A 131 3.22 21.89 4.56
N SER A 132 4.33 21.26 4.17
CA SER A 132 4.29 19.92 3.58
C SER A 132 3.81 18.87 4.58
N LEU A 133 4.30 18.91 5.83
CA LEU A 133 3.88 18.00 6.89
C LEU A 133 2.41 18.23 7.28
N HIS A 134 1.96 19.48 7.31
CA HIS A 134 0.56 19.79 7.55
C HIS A 134 -0.34 19.25 6.45
N GLN A 135 0.05 19.38 5.17
CA GLN A 135 -0.70 18.81 4.05
C GLN A 135 -0.77 17.28 4.15
N ILE A 136 0.36 16.60 4.44
CA ILE A 136 0.40 15.16 4.69
C ILE A 136 -0.57 14.77 5.81
N HIS A 137 -0.55 15.48 6.94
CA HIS A 137 -1.46 15.22 8.06
C HIS A 137 -2.94 15.34 7.67
N ILE A 138 -3.30 16.35 6.89
CA ILE A 138 -4.68 16.53 6.39
C ILE A 138 -5.04 15.40 5.42
N ASP A 139 -4.15 15.06 4.49
CA ASP A 139 -4.37 13.99 3.50
C ASP A 139 -4.49 12.61 4.17
N GLU A 140 -3.73 12.34 5.23
CA GLU A 140 -3.84 11.11 6.03
C GLU A 140 -5.14 11.06 6.84
N GLN A 141 -5.54 12.18 7.47
CA GLN A 141 -6.71 12.20 8.35
C GLN A 141 -8.04 12.17 7.59
N PHE A 142 -8.09 12.81 6.42
CA PHE A 142 -9.32 12.95 5.65
C PHE A 142 -9.30 12.15 4.33
N GLY A 143 -8.15 11.59 3.94
CA GLY A 143 -7.95 10.91 2.65
C GLY A 143 -7.91 11.91 1.48
N CYS A 144 -7.48 11.42 0.31
CA CYS A 144 -7.62 12.15 -0.97
C CYS A 144 -9.10 12.22 -1.42
N LEU A 145 -9.97 12.86 -0.64
CA LEU A 145 -11.40 13.04 -0.95
C LEU A 145 -11.62 13.70 -2.32
N ASN A 146 -10.63 14.45 -2.83
CA ASN A 146 -10.77 15.30 -4.00
C ASN A 146 -10.39 14.63 -5.33
N GLN A 147 -9.56 13.58 -5.36
CA GLN A 147 -9.12 12.97 -6.63
C GLN A 147 -10.25 12.20 -7.35
N SER A 148 -11.14 11.56 -6.59
CA SER A 148 -12.30 10.86 -7.17
C SER A 148 -13.27 11.80 -7.90
N HIS A 149 -13.41 13.05 -7.42
CA HIS A 149 -14.27 14.06 -8.03
C HIS A 149 -13.67 14.69 -9.30
N GLU A 150 -12.35 14.84 -9.37
CA GLU A 150 -11.68 15.38 -10.56
C GLU A 150 -11.62 14.37 -11.71
N GLU A 151 -11.37 13.09 -11.43
CA GLU A 151 -11.37 12.03 -12.45
C GLU A 151 -12.77 11.78 -13.06
N GLU A 152 -13.85 11.87 -12.29
CA GLU A 152 -15.20 11.76 -12.83
C GLU A 152 -15.57 12.97 -13.72
N ASN A 153 -15.08 14.16 -13.40
CA ASN A 153 -15.33 15.37 -14.20
C ASN A 153 -14.54 15.38 -15.52
N THR A 154 -13.34 14.83 -15.54
CA THR A 154 -12.55 14.68 -16.77
C THR A 154 -13.13 13.59 -17.68
N LYS A 155 -13.57 12.45 -17.13
CA LYS A 155 -14.27 11.39 -17.89
C LYS A 155 -15.59 11.86 -18.50
N LYS A 156 -16.42 12.60 -17.75
CA LYS A 156 -17.67 13.21 -18.27
C LYS A 156 -17.42 14.23 -19.40
N LYS A 157 -16.29 14.93 -19.39
CA LYS A 157 -15.89 15.84 -20.48
C LYS A 157 -15.43 15.09 -21.74
N SER A 158 -14.87 13.88 -21.61
CA SER A 158 -14.47 13.05 -22.75
C SER A 158 -15.62 12.34 -23.45
N GLU A 159 -16.67 11.92 -22.73
CA GLU A 159 -17.85 11.27 -23.34
C GLU A 159 -18.64 12.23 -24.25
N ASN A 160 -18.61 13.54 -23.96
CA ASN A 160 -19.29 14.57 -24.78
C ASN A 160 -18.53 14.97 -26.06
N LYS A 161 -17.43 14.29 -26.43
CA LYS A 161 -16.59 14.65 -27.60
C LYS A 161 -16.58 13.63 -28.75
N ALA A 162 -17.55 12.74 -28.84
CA ALA A 162 -17.65 11.83 -30.01
C ALA A 162 -19.08 11.76 -30.55
N ALA A 163 -19.48 12.78 -31.31
CA ALA A 163 -20.58 12.69 -32.27
C ALA A 163 -20.03 13.05 -33.66
N ILE A 164 -19.53 12.05 -34.39
CA ILE A 164 -19.34 12.20 -35.84
C ILE A 164 -20.71 11.94 -36.47
N ALA A 165 -21.46 13.01 -36.73
CA ALA A 165 -22.68 12.96 -37.52
C ALA A 165 -22.28 12.91 -39.01
N PHE A 166 -22.30 11.73 -39.61
CA PHE A 166 -22.26 11.58 -41.06
C PHE A 166 -23.54 10.90 -41.51
N THR A 167 -24.38 11.63 -42.23
CA THR A 167 -25.60 11.14 -42.88
C THR A 167 -25.33 11.02 -44.38
N TYR A 168 -25.56 9.84 -44.96
CA TYR A 168 -25.62 9.69 -46.41
C TYR A 168 -26.93 10.29 -46.90
N ASP A 169 -26.86 11.30 -47.77
CA ASP A 169 -27.98 11.69 -48.61
C ASP A 169 -28.15 10.59 -49.68
N ASP A 170 -29.29 9.90 -49.64
CA ASP A 170 -29.72 8.98 -50.69
C ASP A 170 -29.96 9.80 -51.97
N SER A 171 -29.02 9.72 -52.91
CA SER A 171 -29.22 10.16 -54.28
C SER A 171 -30.05 9.11 -55.02
N THR A 172 -31.23 9.54 -55.50
CA THR A 172 -32.15 8.94 -56.49
C THR A 172 -31.58 7.84 -57.39
#